data_AF-A0AAU5PI84-F1
#
_entry.id   AF-A0AAU5PI84-F1
#
_cell.length_a   1.000
_cell.length_b   1.000
_cell.length_c   1.000
_cell.angle_alpha   90.00
_cell.angle_beta   90.00
_cell.angle_gamma   90.00
#
_symmetry.space_group_name_H-M   'P 1'
#
loop_
_entity.id
_entity.type
_entity.pdbx_description
1 polymer ?
#
loop_
_entity_poly.entity_id
_entity_poly.type
_entity_poly.pdbx_seq_one_letter_code
_entity_poly.pdbx_strand_id
1 'polypeptide(L)' 'MDPAKKRVQISNNRGHINGWTSRDRVFGICVAVDGVTRSGVEGKPLAAADSEDSS' A
#
# COMPACT_ATOMS: atom_id res chain seq x y z
N MET A 1 -5.60 -0.48 -11.15
CA MET A 1 -6.70 0.00 -10.29
C MET A 1 -8.01 -0.27 -11.01
N ASP A 2 -9.09 -0.60 -10.31
CA ASP A 2 -10.45 -0.74 -10.86
C ASP A 2 -11.37 0.29 -10.19
N PRO A 3 -11.47 1.51 -10.76
CA PRO A 3 -12.25 2.61 -10.16
C PRO A 3 -13.74 2.30 -10.08
N ALA A 4 -14.29 1.63 -11.09
CA ALA A 4 -15.71 1.28 -11.15
C ALA A 4 -16.13 0.40 -9.96
N LYS A 5 -15.26 -0.52 -9.54
CA LYS A 5 -15.48 -1.39 -8.38
C LYS A 5 -14.76 -0.94 -7.10
N LYS A 6 -14.23 0.29 -7.09
CA LYS A 6 -13.51 0.92 -5.96
C LYS A 6 -12.44 0.02 -5.32
N ARG A 7 -11.70 -0.73 -6.14
CA ARG A 7 -10.74 -1.74 -5.66
C ARG A 7 -9.38 -1.62 -6.33
N VAL A 8 -8.36 -2.11 -5.63
CA VAL A 8 -6.97 -2.14 -6.05
C VAL A 8 -6.48 -3.59 -6.17
N GLN A 9 -5.49 -3.80 -7.04
CA GLN A 9 -4.91 -5.12 -7.28
C GLN A 9 -3.89 -5.44 -6.21
N ILE A 10 -3.87 -6.70 -5.77
CA ILE A 10 -2.76 -7.28 -5.02
C ILE A 10 -1.90 -8.02 -6.05
N SER A 11 -0.81 -7.40 -6.48
CA SER A 11 0.16 -8.01 -7.40
C SER A 11 1.25 -8.78 -6.63
N ASN A 12 2.02 -9.58 -7.36
CA ASN A 12 3.20 -10.27 -6.86
C ASN A 12 4.45 -9.93 -7.68
N ASN A 13 5.61 -10.33 -7.17
CA ASN A 13 6.92 -10.05 -7.78
C ASN A 13 7.17 -10.79 -9.11
N ARG A 14 6.27 -11.69 -9.52
CA ARG A 14 6.30 -12.39 -10.81
C ARG A 14 5.42 -11.71 -11.86
N GLY A 15 4.85 -10.55 -11.56
CA GLY A 15 3.99 -9.80 -12.48
C GLY A 15 2.55 -10.30 -12.55
N HIS A 16 2.15 -11.25 -11.69
CA HIS A 16 0.77 -11.75 -11.66
C HIS A 16 -0.05 -11.06 -10.56
N ILE A 17 -1.38 -11.11 -10.71
CA ILE A 17 -2.34 -10.64 -9.72
C ILE A 17 -2.76 -11.81 -8.84
N ASN A 18 -2.54 -11.70 -7.54
CA ASN A 18 -2.99 -12.68 -6.54
C ASN A 18 -4.44 -12.42 -6.07
N GLY A 19 -4.94 -11.20 -6.23
CA GLY A 19 -6.30 -10.85 -5.81
C GLY A 19 -6.62 -9.35 -5.89
N TRP A 20 -7.71 -8.97 -5.25
CA TRP A 20 -8.22 -7.60 -5.21
C TRP A 20 -8.68 -7.23 -3.80
N THR A 21 -8.55 -5.96 -3.44
CA THR A 21 -9.03 -5.42 -2.15
C THR A 21 -9.56 -4.00 -2.30
N SER A 22 -10.31 -3.48 -1.33
CA SER A 22 -10.66 -2.06 -1.25
C SER A 22 -9.49 -1.24 -0.71
N ARG A 23 -9.50 0.07 -0.95
CA ARG A 23 -8.44 0.98 -0.46
C ARG A 23 -8.49 1.13 1.06
N ASP A 24 -9.67 1.03 1.65
CA ASP A 24 -9.90 1.07 3.12
C ASP A 24 -9.27 -0.12 3.87
N ARG A 25 -8.89 -1.17 3.14
CA ARG A 25 -8.20 -2.35 3.67
C ARG A 25 -6.68 -2.31 3.43
N VAL A 26 -6.14 -1.19 2.94
CA VAL A 26 -4.71 -0.98 2.72
C VAL A 26 -4.19 -0.04 3.80
N PHE A 27 -3.55 -0.61 4.82
CA PHE A 27 -3.10 0.15 6.00
C PHE A 27 -1.72 0.82 5.83
N GLY A 28 -0.94 0.42 4.82
CA GLY A 28 0.37 1.02 4.56
C GLY A 28 1.39 0.05 4.00
N ILE A 29 2.64 0.52 3.92
CA ILE A 29 3.79 -0.25 3.43
C ILE A 29 4.59 -0.74 4.65
N CYS A 30 4.87 -2.04 4.70
CA CYS A 30 5.85 -2.57 5.65
C CYS A 30 7.26 -2.06 5.28
N VAL A 31 7.85 -1.28 6.18
CA VAL A 31 9.18 -0.65 6.01
C VAL A 31 10.30 -1.41 6.71
N ALA A 32 9.98 -2.24 7.71
CA ALA A 32 10.92 -3.12 8.39
C ALA A 32 10.20 -4.34 8.97
N VAL A 33 10.92 -5.46 9.08
CA VAL A 33 10.47 -6.69 9.75
C VAL A 33 11.58 -7.10 10.71
N ASP A 34 11.23 -7.33 11.98
CA ASP A 34 12.20 -7.71 13.03
C ASP A 34 13.42 -6.78 13.10
N GLY A 35 13.20 -5.48 12.91
CA GLY A 35 14.26 -4.46 12.89
C GLY A 35 15.08 -4.40 11.60
N VAL A 36 14.92 -5.33 10.67
CA VAL A 36 15.57 -5.32 9.36
C VAL A 36 14.80 -4.43 8.40
N THR A 37 15.43 -3.38 7.89
CA THR A 37 14.81 -2.46 6.95
C THR A 37 14.58 -3.12 5.59
N ARG A 38 13.44 -2.83 4.97
CA ARG A 38 13.14 -3.28 3.62
C ARG A 38 14.01 -2.51 2.62
N SER A 39 14.65 -3.24 1.71
CA SER A 39 15.44 -2.64 0.63
C SER A 39 14.65 -1.60 -0.19
N GLY A 40 15.28 -0.44 -0.41
CA GLY A 40 14.71 0.67 -1.17
C GLY A 40 13.58 1.42 -0.47
N VAL A 41 13.49 1.40 0.86
CA VAL A 41 12.55 2.25 1.63
C VAL A 41 12.95 3.72 1.63
N GLU A 42 14.25 4.04 1.60
CA GLU A 42 14.78 5.40 1.76
C GLU A 42 14.23 6.42 0.74
N GLY A 43 13.87 5.97 -0.47
CA GLY A 43 13.29 6.83 -1.52
C GLY A 43 11.76 6.73 -1.64
N LYS A 44 11.09 5.97 -0.77
CA LYS A 44 9.63 5.80 -0.82
C LYS A 44 8.99 6.84 0.09
N PRO A 45 8.16 7.76 -0.45
CA PRO A 45 7.43 8.67 0.40
C PRO A 45 6.55 7.84 1.33
N LEU A 46 6.71 8.07 2.63
CA LEU A 46 5.69 7.66 3.59
C LEU A 46 4.39 8.32 3.12
N ALA A 47 3.29 7.56 3.08
CA ALA A 47 1.99 8.17 2.84
C ALA A 47 1.86 9.30 3.87
N ALA A 48 1.59 10.53 3.40
CA ALA A 48 1.30 11.63 4.30
C ALA A 48 0.25 11.13 5.29
N ALA A 49 0.51 11.26 6.59
CA ALA A 49 -0.47 10.93 7.62
C ALA A 49 -1.79 11.54 7.16
N ASP A 50 -2.84 10.72 7.10
CA ASP A 50 -4.17 11.17 6.69
C ASP A 50 -4.45 12.45 7.47
N SER A 51 -4.50 13.58 6.75
CA SER A 51 -4.84 14.87 7.33
C SER A 51 -6.23 14.69 7.96
N GLU A 52 -6.25 14.62 9.29
CA GLU A 52 -7.46 14.56 10.09
C GLU A 52 -8.38 15.72 9.67
N ASP A 53 -9.61 15.33 9.37
CA ASP A 53 -10.87 16.07 9.39
C ASP A 53 -10.80 17.61 9.48
N SER A 54 -11.38 18.29 8.49
CA SER A 54 -11.90 19.65 8.67
C SER A 54 -13.14 19.81 7.79
N SER A 55 -14.27 19.49 8.43
CA SER A 55 -15.64 20.05 8.34
C SER A 55 -16.04 20.84 7.09
#